data_AF-A0A935CTE4-F1
#
_entry.id   AF-A0A935CTE4-F1
#
_cell.length_a   1.000
_cell.length_b   1.000
_cell.length_c   1.000
_cell.angle_alpha   90.00
_cell.angle_beta   90.00
_cell.angle_gamma   90.00
#
_symmetry.space_group_name_H-M   'P 1'
#
loop_
_entity.id
_entity.type
_entity.pdbx_description
1 polymer ?
#
loop_
_entity_poly.entity_id
_entity_poly.type
_entity_poly.pdbx_seq_one_letter_code
_entity_poly.pdbx_strand_id
1 'polypeptide(L)'
;MLVVAAILEDASGRVLLAQRPAGKQHAGLWEFPGGKIELGESGFDALRRELHEELGIDIVSASRFMCVRRQRSFGTLVLDAWRVSAWLGEAVANEHSALIWRHPQEASTLPLCEADVPICRAAGWPARYAITPDPGSEVSEHYLAQIKDGLRRGIGLLQWRAPSLAAAKYREAAITLRTLAHAHGARLLLNATPELALELGADGVHLNAARLRSTAPSSLSCAANFLVAASVHDAQELAQAEAIGADFVVISPVRATPSHPLATPIGWNGFQSLLMRGDLPAYALGGLGPEDVTEARQQGALGVAGISAFW
;
A
#
# COMPACT_ATOMS: atom_id res chain seq x y z
N MET A 1 3.39 23.05 6.82
CA MET A 1 2.20 23.24 5.97
C MET A 1 1.53 21.89 5.80
N LEU A 2 0.23 21.81 6.12
CA LEU A 2 -0.56 20.59 5.96
C LEU A 2 -1.47 20.77 4.73
N VAL A 3 -1.49 19.75 3.87
CA VAL A 3 -2.21 19.73 2.61
C VAL A 3 -2.91 18.38 2.52
N VAL A 4 -4.13 18.36 2.00
CA VAL A 4 -4.86 17.14 1.69
C VAL A 4 -4.78 16.84 0.19
N ALA A 5 -4.77 15.57 -0.17
CA ALA A 5 -4.78 15.11 -1.56
C ALA A 5 -5.81 14.01 -1.75
N ALA A 6 -6.57 14.07 -2.84
CA ALA A 6 -7.64 13.13 -3.15
C ALA A 6 -7.18 12.09 -4.17
N ILE A 7 -7.28 10.82 -3.78
CA ILE A 7 -7.21 9.69 -4.70
C ILE A 7 -8.65 9.33 -5.07
N LEU A 8 -9.10 9.91 -6.18
CA LEU A 8 -10.35 9.55 -6.84
C LEU A 8 -10.06 8.38 -7.77
N GLU A 9 -10.75 7.25 -7.57
CA GLU A 9 -10.58 6.03 -8.34
C GLU A 9 -11.87 5.72 -9.11
N ASP A 10 -11.78 5.47 -10.41
CA ASP A 10 -12.94 5.05 -11.20
C ASP A 10 -13.13 3.52 -11.16
N ALA A 11 -14.22 3.03 -11.77
CA ALA A 11 -14.54 1.61 -11.81
C ALA A 11 -13.49 0.75 -12.55
N SER A 12 -12.59 1.37 -13.34
CA SER A 12 -11.49 0.70 -13.99
C SER A 12 -10.19 0.70 -13.18
N GLY A 13 -10.15 1.35 -12.01
CA GLY A 13 -8.94 1.46 -11.19
C GLY A 13 -7.96 2.50 -11.70
N ARG A 14 -8.44 3.49 -12.47
CA ARG A 14 -7.64 4.67 -12.85
C ARG A 14 -7.80 5.74 -11.77
N VAL A 15 -6.75 6.51 -11.55
CA VAL A 15 -6.75 7.66 -10.66
C VAL A 15 -6.89 8.97 -11.43
N LEU A 16 -7.60 9.93 -10.85
CA LEU A 16 -7.68 11.30 -11.37
C LEU A 16 -6.45 12.09 -10.96
N LEU A 17 -5.79 12.70 -11.94
CA LEU A 17 -4.74 13.68 -11.73
C LEU A 17 -5.13 15.01 -12.37
N ALA A 18 -4.67 16.10 -11.76
CA ALA A 18 -4.87 17.44 -12.25
C ALA A 18 -3.54 18.12 -12.60
N GLN A 19 -3.53 18.88 -13.69
CA GLN A 19 -2.35 19.60 -14.14
C GLN A 19 -2.34 21.02 -13.57
N ARG A 20 -1.23 21.36 -12.91
CA ARG A 20 -1.03 22.68 -12.31
C ARG A 20 -0.99 23.78 -13.38
N PRO A 21 -1.75 24.88 -13.23
CA PRO A 21 -1.85 25.90 -14.26
C PRO A 21 -0.59 26.76 -14.38
N ALA A 22 -0.46 27.43 -15.53
CA ALA A 22 0.63 28.36 -15.78
C ALA A 22 0.69 29.47 -14.72
N GLY A 23 1.89 29.88 -14.31
CA GLY A 23 2.10 30.94 -13.33
C GLY A 23 1.97 30.52 -11.86
N LYS A 24 1.53 29.28 -11.56
CA LYS A 24 1.65 28.70 -10.22
C LYS A 24 3.02 28.04 -10.03
N GLN A 25 3.43 27.85 -8.77
CA GLN A 25 4.58 27.01 -8.45
C GLN A 25 4.38 25.62 -9.07
N HIS A 26 5.43 25.02 -9.67
CA HIS A 26 5.37 23.72 -10.34
C HIS A 26 4.39 23.64 -11.54
N ALA A 27 4.16 24.76 -12.24
CA ALA A 27 3.31 24.80 -13.42
C ALA A 27 3.64 23.68 -14.43
N GLY A 28 2.60 23.03 -14.97
CA GLY A 28 2.71 21.93 -15.92
C GLY A 28 2.95 20.54 -15.31
N LEU A 29 3.33 20.46 -14.03
CA LEU A 29 3.36 19.17 -13.31
C LEU A 29 1.95 18.67 -13.00
N TRP A 30 1.82 17.37 -12.81
CA TRP A 30 0.58 16.69 -12.42
C TRP A 30 0.56 16.34 -10.94
N GLU A 31 -0.58 16.45 -10.30
CA GLU A 31 -0.77 16.14 -8.88
C GLU A 31 -2.16 15.55 -8.59
N PHE A 32 -2.32 15.00 -7.39
CA PHE A 32 -3.65 14.67 -6.88
C PHE A 32 -4.38 15.96 -6.47
N PRO A 33 -5.66 16.13 -6.86
CA PRO A 33 -6.45 17.30 -6.47
C PRO A 33 -6.56 17.46 -4.95
N GLY A 34 -6.62 18.71 -4.48
CA GLY A 34 -6.69 19.05 -3.06
C GLY A 34 -5.81 20.23 -2.70
N GLY A 35 -5.93 20.69 -1.46
CA GLY A 35 -5.26 21.91 -1.04
C GLY A 35 -5.02 21.99 0.46
N LYS A 36 -4.85 23.21 0.95
CA LYS A 36 -4.33 23.44 2.31
C LYS A 36 -5.43 23.20 3.33
N ILE A 37 -5.05 22.62 4.46
CA ILE A 37 -5.94 22.57 5.63
C ILE A 37 -5.91 23.93 6.31
N GLU A 38 -7.08 24.54 6.50
CA GLU A 38 -7.21 25.80 7.21
C GLU A 38 -7.17 25.63 8.75
N LEU A 39 -6.98 26.73 9.47
CA LEU A 39 -6.89 26.70 10.92
C LEU A 39 -8.22 26.24 11.54
N GLY A 40 -8.18 25.11 12.26
CA GLY A 40 -9.36 24.54 12.91
C GLY A 40 -10.21 23.63 12.00
N GLU A 41 -9.82 23.47 10.74
CA GLU A 41 -10.48 22.60 9.77
C GLU A 41 -10.03 21.14 9.94
N SER A 42 -10.96 20.19 9.81
CA SER A 42 -10.61 18.76 9.77
C SER A 42 -10.03 18.41 8.40
N GLY A 43 -9.21 17.35 8.32
CA GLY A 43 -8.69 16.90 7.01
C GLY A 43 -9.80 16.53 6.02
N PHE A 44 -10.91 15.95 6.50
CA PHE A 44 -12.06 15.63 5.65
C PHE A 44 -12.81 16.87 5.17
N ASP A 45 -13.00 17.87 6.03
CA ASP A 45 -13.65 19.13 5.64
C ASP A 45 -12.81 19.92 4.64
N ALA A 46 -11.48 19.97 4.85
CA ALA A 46 -10.55 20.55 3.89
C ALA A 46 -10.65 19.84 2.54
N LEU A 47 -10.61 18.50 2.54
CA LEU A 47 -10.71 17.70 1.32
C LEU A 47 -12.03 17.97 0.57
N ARG A 48 -13.14 18.08 1.31
CA ARG A 48 -14.46 18.36 0.73
C ARG A 48 -14.53 19.75 0.12
N ARG A 49 -14.03 20.78 0.81
CA ARG A 49 -14.00 22.17 0.32
C ARG A 49 -13.14 22.28 -0.93
N GLU A 50 -11.90 21.80 -0.86
CA GLU A 50 -10.93 21.90 -1.96
C GLU A 50 -11.45 21.18 -3.22
N LEU A 51 -12.03 19.98 -3.10
CA LEU A 51 -12.58 19.27 -4.26
C LEU A 51 -13.84 19.93 -4.84
N HIS A 52 -14.63 20.60 -4.01
CA HIS A 52 -15.76 21.40 -4.50
C HIS A 52 -15.25 22.59 -5.31
N GLU A 53 -14.27 23.32 -4.80
CA GLU A 53 -13.67 24.50 -5.46
C GLU A 53 -12.94 24.10 -6.76
N GLU A 54 -12.02 23.13 -6.67
CA GLU A 54 -11.14 22.76 -7.78
C GLU A 54 -11.82 21.92 -8.86
N LEU A 55 -12.77 21.07 -8.48
CA LEU A 55 -13.38 20.07 -9.36
C LEU A 55 -14.89 20.16 -9.52
N GLY A 56 -15.59 20.90 -8.66
CA GLY A 56 -17.06 20.97 -8.66
C GLY A 56 -17.73 19.70 -8.15
N ILE A 57 -17.04 18.86 -7.36
CA ILE A 57 -17.60 17.62 -6.82
C ILE A 57 -17.79 17.69 -5.30
N ASP A 58 -18.83 17.02 -4.80
CA ASP A 58 -19.10 16.92 -3.37
C ASP A 58 -18.77 15.51 -2.88
N ILE A 59 -17.73 15.37 -2.07
CA ILE A 59 -17.37 14.06 -1.51
C ILE A 59 -18.36 13.63 -0.43
N VAL A 60 -18.73 12.35 -0.48
CA VAL A 60 -19.65 11.71 0.47
C VAL A 60 -18.89 10.84 1.46
N SER A 61 -17.85 10.13 0.99
CA SER A 61 -17.06 9.25 1.83
C SER A 61 -15.61 9.18 1.36
N ALA A 62 -14.69 9.33 2.31
CA ALA A 62 -13.25 9.16 2.10
C ALA A 62 -12.60 8.56 3.34
N SER A 63 -11.49 7.87 3.15
CA SER A 63 -10.65 7.36 4.22
C SER A 63 -9.20 7.76 3.98
N ARG A 64 -8.46 8.02 5.06
CA ARG A 64 -7.02 8.31 4.97
C ARG A 64 -6.29 7.13 4.34
N PHE A 65 -5.34 7.39 3.45
CA PHE A 65 -4.60 6.38 2.71
C PHE A 65 -3.13 6.28 3.16
N MET A 66 -2.41 7.40 3.12
CA MET A 66 -1.03 7.51 3.59
C MET A 66 -0.64 8.98 3.77
N CYS A 67 0.54 9.25 4.31
CA CYS A 67 1.06 10.60 4.47
C CYS A 67 2.45 10.72 3.82
N VAL A 68 2.76 11.87 3.24
CA VAL A 68 4.07 12.14 2.65
C VAL A 68 4.64 13.42 3.26
N ARG A 69 5.77 13.28 3.96
CA ARG A 69 6.50 14.42 4.53
C ARG A 69 7.68 14.82 3.66
N ARG A 70 7.84 16.12 3.44
CA ARG A 70 8.99 16.71 2.74
C ARG A 70 9.51 17.91 3.50
N GLN A 71 10.82 17.90 3.78
CA GLN A 71 11.50 19.07 4.31
C GLN A 71 11.70 20.09 3.19
N ARG A 72 11.28 21.32 3.42
CA ARG A 72 11.48 22.46 2.52
C ARG A 72 12.19 23.58 3.29
N SER A 73 12.74 24.55 2.58
CA SER A 73 13.42 25.71 3.18
C SER A 73 12.52 26.52 4.12
N PHE A 74 11.21 26.49 3.89
CA PHE A 74 10.18 27.19 4.67
C PHE A 74 9.43 26.28 5.66
N GLY A 75 9.98 25.10 5.96
CA GLY A 75 9.43 24.13 6.92
C GLY A 75 8.97 22.83 6.27
N THR A 76 8.28 22.00 7.05
CA THR A 76 7.82 20.68 6.59
C THR A 76 6.48 20.78 5.85
N LEU A 77 6.44 20.27 4.61
CA LEU A 77 5.21 19.95 3.90
C LEU A 77 4.74 18.56 4.35
N VAL A 78 3.47 18.45 4.71
CA VAL A 78 2.78 17.21 5.01
C VAL A 78 1.62 17.08 4.05
N LEU A 79 1.71 16.13 3.11
CA LEU A 79 0.64 15.79 2.18
C LEU A 79 -0.11 14.57 2.72
N ASP A 80 -1.31 14.78 3.23
CA ASP A 80 -2.19 13.74 3.76
C ASP A 80 -3.10 13.23 2.64
N ALA A 81 -2.86 12.02 2.16
CA ALA A 81 -3.57 11.45 1.03
C ALA A 81 -4.82 10.70 1.50
N TRP A 82 -5.94 10.91 0.82
CA TRP A 82 -7.24 10.32 1.15
C TRP A 82 -7.79 9.59 -0.06
N ARG A 83 -8.25 8.35 0.13
CA ARG A 83 -8.99 7.62 -0.89
C ARG A 83 -10.45 8.02 -0.80
N VAL A 84 -10.97 8.63 -1.87
CA VAL A 84 -12.38 8.99 -1.98
C VAL A 84 -13.14 7.81 -2.57
N SER A 85 -14.14 7.33 -1.85
CA SER A 85 -14.93 6.14 -2.23
C SER A 85 -16.31 6.47 -2.77
N ALA A 86 -16.82 7.68 -2.50
CA ALA A 86 -18.08 8.15 -3.04
C ALA A 86 -18.10 9.69 -3.12
N TRP A 87 -18.63 10.22 -4.21
CA TRP A 87 -18.84 11.64 -4.45
C TRP A 87 -20.05 11.88 -5.37
N LEU A 88 -20.51 13.12 -5.43
CA LEU A 88 -21.56 13.59 -6.32
C LEU A 88 -20.98 14.59 -7.33
N GLY A 89 -21.54 14.60 -8.54
CA GLY A 89 -21.08 15.46 -9.64
C GLY A 89 -20.03 14.80 -10.54
N GLU A 90 -19.70 15.48 -11.63
CA GLU A 90 -18.64 15.11 -12.56
C GLU A 90 -17.47 16.07 -12.39
N ALA A 91 -16.25 15.55 -12.31
CA ALA A 91 -15.06 16.38 -12.08
C ALA A 91 -14.74 17.24 -13.31
N VAL A 92 -14.64 18.55 -13.10
CA VAL A 92 -14.30 19.55 -14.14
C VAL A 92 -13.07 20.33 -13.68
N ALA A 93 -12.21 20.74 -14.61
CA ALA A 93 -11.01 21.51 -14.28
C ALA A 93 -11.35 22.99 -13.99
N ASN A 94 -11.82 23.33 -12.78
CA ASN A 94 -12.18 24.73 -12.45
C ASN A 94 -10.94 25.60 -12.21
N GLU A 95 -9.96 25.07 -11.48
CA GLU A 95 -8.70 25.78 -11.16
C GLU A 95 -7.47 25.18 -11.86
N HIS A 96 -7.66 24.07 -12.56
CA HIS A 96 -6.60 23.30 -13.20
C HIS A 96 -6.58 23.52 -14.71
N SER A 97 -5.41 23.31 -15.34
CA SER A 97 -5.33 23.41 -16.80
C SER A 97 -5.86 22.19 -17.53
N ALA A 98 -5.81 21.02 -16.89
CA ALA A 98 -6.31 19.77 -17.44
C ALA A 98 -6.57 18.75 -16.32
N LEU A 99 -7.45 17.79 -16.61
CA LEU A 99 -7.68 16.59 -15.82
C LEU A 99 -7.38 15.35 -16.66
N ILE A 100 -6.85 14.30 -16.04
CA ILE A 100 -6.60 13.03 -16.71
C ILE A 100 -6.88 11.85 -15.79
N TRP A 101 -7.54 10.82 -16.35
CA TRP A 101 -7.67 9.52 -15.72
C TRP A 101 -6.59 8.58 -16.28
N ARG A 102 -5.76 8.02 -15.39
CA ARG A 102 -4.69 7.07 -15.75
C ARG A 102 -4.56 5.97 -14.72
N HIS A 103 -4.16 4.78 -15.17
CA HIS A 103 -3.75 3.75 -14.21
C HIS A 103 -2.52 4.24 -13.44
N PRO A 104 -2.36 3.92 -12.15
CA PRO A 104 -1.22 4.36 -11.34
C PRO A 104 0.16 4.09 -11.98
N GLN A 105 0.30 2.97 -12.70
CA GLN A 105 1.52 2.62 -13.42
C GLN A 105 1.79 3.58 -14.59
N GLU A 106 0.77 3.98 -15.34
CA GLU A 106 0.89 4.95 -16.44
C GLU A 106 1.10 6.37 -15.89
N ALA A 107 0.35 6.72 -14.85
CA ALA A 107 0.45 8.00 -14.15
C ALA A 107 1.88 8.25 -13.63
N SER A 108 2.58 7.20 -13.20
CA SER A 108 3.97 7.31 -12.75
C SER A 108 4.98 7.75 -13.83
N THR A 109 4.58 7.73 -15.12
CA THR A 109 5.39 8.23 -16.24
C THR A 109 5.17 9.71 -16.53
N LEU A 110 4.14 10.32 -15.93
CA LEU A 110 3.87 11.75 -16.03
C LEU A 110 4.88 12.55 -15.18
N PRO A 111 5.11 13.83 -15.51
CA PRO A 111 5.91 14.71 -14.65
C PRO A 111 5.09 15.09 -13.40
N LEU A 112 5.07 14.18 -12.42
CA LEU A 112 4.35 14.35 -11.17
C LEU A 112 5.07 15.34 -10.25
N CYS A 113 4.28 16.04 -9.42
CA CYS A 113 4.80 16.69 -8.23
C CYS A 113 5.51 15.65 -7.34
N GLU A 114 6.65 16.03 -6.76
CA GLU A 114 7.54 15.14 -6.00
C GLU A 114 6.85 14.44 -4.81
N ALA A 115 5.88 15.11 -4.18
CA ALA A 115 5.13 14.57 -3.05
C ALA A 115 4.07 13.53 -3.48
N ASP A 116 3.61 13.60 -4.73
CA ASP A 116 2.55 12.75 -5.30
C ASP A 116 3.10 11.44 -5.84
N VAL A 117 4.37 11.39 -6.24
CA VAL A 117 5.04 10.17 -6.73
C VAL A 117 4.85 8.96 -5.80
N PRO A 118 5.15 9.03 -4.48
CA PRO A 118 4.92 7.89 -3.59
C PRO A 118 3.44 7.52 -3.44
N ILE A 119 2.53 8.50 -3.44
CA ILE A 119 1.08 8.25 -3.36
C ILE A 119 0.61 7.51 -4.60
N CYS A 120 1.01 7.97 -5.79
CA CYS A 120 0.69 7.35 -7.06
C CYS A 120 1.23 5.91 -7.13
N ARG A 121 2.46 5.69 -6.66
CA ARG A 121 3.05 4.34 -6.59
C ARG A 121 2.23 3.42 -5.69
N ALA A 122 1.86 3.87 -4.48
CA ALA A 122 1.10 3.09 -3.52
C ALA A 122 -0.36 2.86 -3.96
N ALA A 123 -0.99 3.84 -4.63
CA ALA A 123 -2.34 3.71 -5.17
C ALA A 123 -2.45 2.57 -6.21
N GLY A 124 -1.34 2.23 -6.87
CA GLY A 124 -1.25 1.10 -7.80
C GLY A 124 -1.05 -0.27 -7.17
N TRP A 125 -0.95 -0.38 -5.84
CA TRP A 125 -0.73 -1.67 -5.20
C TRP A 125 -2.03 -2.47 -5.02
N PRO A 126 -1.99 -3.81 -5.20
CA PRO A 126 -3.18 -4.65 -5.12
C PRO A 126 -3.79 -4.67 -3.72
N ALA A 127 -5.12 -4.66 -3.60
CA ALA A 127 -5.77 -4.70 -2.28
C ALA A 127 -5.68 -6.06 -1.55
N ARG A 128 -5.21 -7.12 -2.24
CA ARG A 128 -5.21 -8.50 -1.75
C ARG A 128 -3.79 -9.04 -1.69
N TYR A 129 -3.28 -9.17 -0.46
CA TYR A 129 -1.94 -9.66 -0.18
C TYR A 129 -1.96 -11.02 0.54
N ALA A 130 -1.88 -12.10 -0.23
CA ALA A 130 -1.96 -13.45 0.31
C ALA A 130 -0.61 -13.93 0.84
N ILE A 131 -0.63 -14.59 1.98
CA ILE A 131 0.53 -15.25 2.58
C ILE A 131 0.30 -16.75 2.47
N THR A 132 1.25 -17.47 1.87
CA THR A 132 1.09 -18.91 1.69
C THR A 132 1.02 -19.66 3.03
N PRO A 133 0.20 -20.72 3.14
CA PRO A 133 0.25 -21.60 4.30
C PRO A 133 1.58 -22.37 4.30
N ASP A 134 2.05 -22.85 5.45
CA ASP A 134 3.27 -23.65 5.49
C ASP A 134 3.05 -24.95 4.71
N PRO A 135 3.81 -25.24 3.63
CA PRO A 135 3.64 -26.48 2.86
C PRO A 135 4.14 -27.72 3.62
N GLY A 136 4.84 -27.55 4.74
CA GLY A 136 5.53 -28.65 5.41
C GLY A 136 6.87 -28.95 4.74
N SER A 137 7.20 -30.24 4.56
CA SER A 137 8.50 -30.68 4.03
C SER A 137 8.60 -30.70 2.51
N GLU A 138 7.50 -30.49 1.79
CA GLU A 138 7.43 -30.52 0.33
C GLU A 138 6.26 -29.71 -0.22
N VAL A 139 6.39 -29.26 -1.47
CA VAL A 139 5.34 -28.53 -2.19
C VAL A 139 4.62 -29.52 -3.09
N SER A 140 3.39 -29.89 -2.73
CA SER A 140 2.59 -30.83 -3.51
C SER A 140 1.89 -30.17 -4.70
N GLU A 141 1.43 -30.97 -5.67
CA GLU A 141 0.62 -30.48 -6.79
C GLU A 141 -0.69 -29.84 -6.31
N HIS A 142 -1.32 -30.41 -5.29
CA HIS A 142 -2.53 -29.85 -4.68
C HIS A 142 -2.27 -28.45 -4.11
N TYR A 143 -1.13 -28.28 -3.43
CA TYR A 143 -0.73 -27.00 -2.88
C TYR A 143 -0.52 -25.94 -3.97
N LEU A 144 0.16 -26.29 -5.07
CA LEU A 144 0.32 -25.39 -6.22
C LEU A 144 -1.01 -25.06 -6.89
N ALA A 145 -1.93 -26.03 -6.98
CA ALA A 145 -3.27 -25.81 -7.52
C ALA A 145 -4.07 -24.82 -6.67
N GLN A 146 -3.99 -24.91 -5.35
CA GLN A 146 -4.62 -23.97 -4.42
C GLN A 146 -4.06 -22.55 -4.61
N ILE A 147 -2.74 -22.41 -4.75
CA ILE A 147 -2.12 -21.11 -5.02
C ILE A 147 -2.62 -20.53 -6.36
N LYS A 148 -2.66 -21.37 -7.39
CA LYS A 148 -3.15 -20.98 -8.73
C LYS A 148 -4.61 -20.53 -8.69
N ASP A 149 -5.47 -21.19 -7.92
CA ASP A 149 -6.86 -20.77 -7.76
C ASP A 149 -6.96 -19.41 -7.07
N GLY A 150 -6.22 -19.21 -5.97
CA GLY A 150 -6.14 -17.91 -5.31
C GLY A 150 -5.70 -16.78 -6.25
N LEU A 151 -4.69 -17.00 -7.08
CA LEU A 151 -4.23 -16.03 -8.09
C LEU A 151 -5.33 -15.68 -9.09
N ARG A 152 -6.10 -16.66 -9.57
CA ARG A 152 -7.27 -16.43 -10.45
C ARG A 152 -8.38 -15.65 -9.76
N ARG A 153 -8.52 -15.79 -8.44
CA ARG A 153 -9.45 -15.01 -7.61
C ARG A 153 -8.94 -13.59 -7.29
N GLY A 154 -7.87 -13.14 -7.94
CA GLY A 154 -7.41 -11.75 -7.86
C GLY A 154 -6.46 -11.46 -6.70
N ILE A 155 -5.72 -12.46 -6.20
CA ILE A 155 -4.53 -12.20 -5.38
C ILE A 155 -3.52 -11.46 -6.26
N GLY A 156 -3.19 -10.21 -5.91
CA GLY A 156 -2.21 -9.42 -6.65
C GLY A 156 -0.82 -9.38 -6.01
N LEU A 157 -0.72 -9.63 -4.70
CA LEU A 157 0.54 -9.85 -4.01
C LEU A 157 0.54 -11.23 -3.34
N LEU A 158 1.60 -12.00 -3.55
CA LEU A 158 1.81 -13.31 -2.94
C LEU A 158 3.08 -13.29 -2.10
N GLN A 159 2.98 -13.63 -0.81
CA GLN A 159 4.12 -13.82 0.07
C GLN A 159 4.46 -15.30 0.18
N TRP A 160 5.66 -15.68 -0.27
CA TRP A 160 6.19 -17.03 -0.08
C TRP A 160 6.71 -17.23 1.35
N ARG A 161 5.91 -17.90 2.17
CA ARG A 161 6.22 -18.28 3.54
C ARG A 161 6.19 -19.82 3.67
N ALA A 162 7.36 -20.40 3.88
CA ALA A 162 7.53 -21.85 4.00
C ALA A 162 8.64 -22.19 5.02
N PRO A 163 8.43 -21.96 6.32
CA PRO A 163 9.48 -22.13 7.34
C PRO A 163 9.90 -23.58 7.56
N SER A 164 9.04 -24.56 7.22
CA SER A 164 9.33 -25.98 7.38
C SER A 164 10.08 -26.60 6.18
N LEU A 165 10.27 -25.82 5.11
CA LEU A 165 10.86 -26.31 3.86
C LEU A 165 12.38 -26.17 3.87
N ALA A 166 13.10 -27.21 3.44
CA ALA A 166 14.55 -27.17 3.30
C ALA A 166 14.99 -26.09 2.31
N ALA A 167 16.16 -25.46 2.53
CA ALA A 167 16.63 -24.31 1.75
C ALA A 167 16.67 -24.56 0.24
N ALA A 168 17.08 -25.76 -0.21
CA ALA A 168 17.09 -26.10 -1.63
C ALA A 168 15.67 -26.13 -2.23
N LYS A 169 14.73 -26.80 -1.56
CA LYS A 169 13.32 -26.86 -1.98
C LYS A 169 12.64 -25.50 -1.92
N TYR A 170 12.99 -24.66 -0.93
CA TYR A 170 12.49 -23.28 -0.84
C TYR A 170 12.85 -22.47 -2.09
N ARG A 171 14.10 -22.60 -2.57
CA ARG A 171 14.61 -21.90 -3.75
C ARG A 171 13.91 -22.35 -5.03
N GLU A 172 13.76 -23.66 -5.24
CA GLU A 172 13.00 -24.22 -6.37
C GLU A 172 11.54 -23.75 -6.40
N ALA A 173 10.87 -23.82 -5.24
CA ALA A 173 9.49 -23.39 -5.10
C ALA A 173 9.33 -21.88 -5.36
N ALA A 174 10.24 -21.05 -4.86
CA ALA A 174 10.21 -19.60 -5.08
C ALA A 174 10.27 -19.23 -6.58
N ILE A 175 11.13 -19.90 -7.36
CA ILE A 175 11.23 -19.70 -8.81
C ILE A 175 9.92 -20.08 -9.50
N THR A 176 9.36 -21.24 -9.15
CA THR A 176 8.09 -21.75 -9.70
C THR A 176 6.93 -20.81 -9.40
N LEU A 177 6.83 -20.35 -8.14
CA LEU A 177 5.77 -19.45 -7.69
C LEU A 177 5.88 -18.06 -8.32
N ARG A 178 7.09 -17.58 -8.60
CA ARG A 178 7.28 -16.30 -9.30
C ARG A 178 6.69 -16.37 -10.70
N THR A 179 7.06 -17.40 -11.47
CA THR A 179 6.51 -17.63 -12.81
C THR A 179 4.99 -17.76 -12.77
N LEU A 180 4.45 -18.49 -11.79
CA LEU A 180 3.01 -18.65 -11.62
C LEU A 180 2.30 -17.32 -11.28
N ALA A 181 2.87 -16.52 -10.39
CA ALA A 181 2.33 -15.21 -9.99
C ALA A 181 2.32 -14.25 -11.18
N HIS A 182 3.43 -14.13 -11.90
CA HIS A 182 3.56 -13.26 -13.07
C HIS A 182 2.57 -13.64 -14.18
N ALA A 183 2.34 -14.94 -14.41
CA ALA A 183 1.36 -15.43 -15.38
C ALA A 183 -0.10 -14.99 -15.07
N HIS A 184 -0.36 -14.55 -13.84
CA HIS A 184 -1.67 -14.04 -13.41
C HIS A 184 -1.63 -12.54 -13.05
N GLY A 185 -0.56 -11.83 -13.42
CA GLY A 185 -0.41 -10.39 -13.14
C GLY A 185 -0.15 -10.05 -11.66
N ALA A 186 0.22 -11.04 -10.85
CA ALA A 186 0.57 -10.86 -9.44
C ALA A 186 2.09 -10.74 -9.25
N ARG A 187 2.51 -10.20 -8.10
CA ARG A 187 3.91 -10.12 -7.67
C ARG A 187 4.22 -11.09 -6.55
N LEU A 188 5.44 -11.63 -6.52
CA LEU A 188 5.94 -12.51 -5.47
C LEU A 188 6.90 -11.77 -4.54
N LEU A 189 6.58 -11.74 -3.25
CA LEU A 189 7.47 -11.33 -2.17
C LEU A 189 7.95 -12.56 -1.40
N LEU A 190 9.23 -12.62 -1.05
CA LEU A 190 9.73 -13.72 -0.22
C LEU A 190 9.74 -13.34 1.26
N ASN A 191 9.23 -14.22 2.12
CA ASN A 191 9.45 -14.13 3.56
C ASN A 191 10.89 -14.57 3.90
N ALA A 192 11.88 -13.83 3.40
CA ALA A 192 13.30 -14.17 3.35
C ALA A 192 14.19 -13.00 3.79
N THR A 193 15.52 -13.16 3.69
CA THR A 193 16.42 -12.01 3.73
C THR A 193 16.37 -11.27 2.38
N PRO A 194 16.67 -9.97 2.36
CA PRO A 194 16.73 -9.19 1.12
C PRO A 194 17.67 -9.80 0.07
N GLU A 195 18.82 -10.32 0.49
CA GLU A 195 19.83 -10.91 -0.38
C GLU A 195 19.27 -12.14 -1.10
N LEU A 196 18.57 -13.01 -0.38
CA LEU A 196 17.96 -14.21 -0.98
C LEU A 196 16.84 -13.84 -1.96
N ALA A 197 16.05 -12.82 -1.63
CA ALA A 197 14.98 -12.34 -2.51
C ALA A 197 15.55 -11.74 -3.81
N LEU A 198 16.63 -10.97 -3.73
CA LEU A 198 17.35 -10.45 -4.88
C LEU A 198 18.01 -11.57 -5.71
N GLU A 199 18.69 -12.51 -5.04
CA GLU A 199 19.35 -13.66 -5.66
C GLU A 199 18.35 -14.50 -6.49
N LEU A 200 17.16 -14.73 -5.95
CA LEU A 200 16.11 -15.49 -6.63
C LEU A 200 15.30 -14.65 -7.62
N GLY A 201 15.58 -13.35 -7.73
CA GLY A 201 14.87 -12.40 -8.60
C GLY A 201 13.39 -12.27 -8.28
N ALA A 202 13.03 -12.28 -7.00
CA ALA A 202 11.68 -12.00 -6.55
C ALA A 202 11.32 -10.52 -6.79
N ASP A 203 10.03 -10.20 -6.80
CA ASP A 203 9.56 -8.81 -6.94
C ASP A 203 9.76 -8.01 -5.64
N GLY A 204 10.06 -8.70 -4.53
CA GLY A 204 10.36 -8.06 -3.26
C GLY A 204 10.62 -9.02 -2.12
N VAL A 205 10.80 -8.45 -0.93
CA VAL A 205 10.99 -9.15 0.33
C VAL A 205 9.94 -8.72 1.34
N HIS A 206 9.51 -9.66 2.17
CA HIS A 206 8.74 -9.38 3.37
C HIS A 206 9.56 -9.72 4.62
N LEU A 207 9.92 -8.69 5.37
CA LEU A 207 10.62 -8.81 6.64
C LEU A 207 9.60 -9.10 7.75
N ASN A 208 9.74 -10.25 8.41
CA ASN A 208 9.03 -10.48 9.66
C ASN A 208 9.60 -9.55 10.75
N ALA A 209 8.90 -9.44 11.88
CA ALA A 209 9.28 -8.54 12.97
C ALA A 209 10.73 -8.73 13.47
N ALA A 210 11.20 -9.98 13.55
CA ALA A 210 12.57 -10.28 13.96
C ALA A 210 13.61 -9.73 12.98
N ARG A 211 13.43 -9.95 11.66
CA ARG A 211 14.34 -9.43 10.64
C ARG A 211 14.25 -7.92 10.49
N LEU A 212 13.07 -7.34 10.62
CA LEU A 212 12.88 -5.89 10.63
C LEU A 212 13.76 -5.24 11.69
N ARG A 213 13.69 -5.74 12.93
CA ARG A 213 14.48 -5.23 14.06
C ARG A 213 15.99 -5.41 13.88
N SER A 214 16.43 -6.42 13.14
CA SER A 214 17.86 -6.65 12.87
C SER A 214 18.39 -5.96 11.61
N THR A 215 17.53 -5.37 10.78
CA THR A 215 17.93 -4.73 9.52
C THR A 215 18.37 -3.30 9.80
N ALA A 216 19.61 -2.95 9.44
CA ALA A 216 20.11 -1.60 9.67
C ALA A 216 19.40 -0.56 8.75
N PRO A 217 19.14 0.67 9.23
CA PRO A 217 18.63 1.75 8.39
C PRO A 217 19.46 1.95 7.12
N SER A 218 18.81 2.22 6.00
CA SER A 218 19.45 2.44 4.69
C SER A 218 20.35 1.31 4.17
N SER A 219 20.33 0.10 4.77
CA SER A 219 21.08 -1.05 4.27
C SER A 219 20.49 -1.67 3.00
N LEU A 220 19.23 -1.34 2.70
CA LEU A 220 18.49 -1.85 1.55
C LEU A 220 18.64 -0.90 0.37
N SER A 221 19.72 -1.05 -0.39
CA SER A 221 19.81 -0.48 -1.74
C SER A 221 19.22 -1.49 -2.73
N CYS A 222 17.91 -1.41 -2.95
CA CYS A 222 17.22 -2.29 -3.88
C CYS A 222 16.91 -1.55 -5.19
N ALA A 223 16.80 -2.31 -6.29
CA ALA A 223 16.39 -1.74 -7.57
C ALA A 223 15.03 -1.04 -7.46
N ALA A 224 14.75 -0.03 -8.29
CA ALA A 224 13.56 0.83 -8.21
C ALA A 224 12.20 0.09 -8.18
N ASN A 225 12.15 -1.17 -8.63
CA ASN A 225 10.95 -1.98 -8.68
C ASN A 225 10.87 -3.09 -7.61
N PHE A 226 11.90 -3.23 -6.77
CA PHE A 226 11.95 -4.25 -5.72
C PHE A 226 11.21 -3.76 -4.48
N LEU A 227 10.19 -4.51 -4.06
CA LEU A 227 9.33 -4.14 -2.93
C LEU A 227 9.93 -4.56 -1.58
N VAL A 228 9.90 -3.67 -0.60
CA VAL A 228 10.25 -3.97 0.78
C VAL A 228 9.00 -3.85 1.64
N ALA A 229 8.53 -4.98 2.17
CA ALA A 229 7.41 -5.03 3.11
C ALA A 229 7.88 -5.45 4.50
N ALA A 230 7.19 -4.99 5.55
CA ALA A 230 7.52 -5.40 6.91
C ALA A 230 6.28 -5.73 7.75
N SER A 231 6.37 -6.76 8.58
CA SER A 231 5.41 -7.00 9.67
C SER A 231 5.64 -6.00 10.80
N VAL A 232 4.58 -5.36 11.27
CA VAL A 232 4.62 -4.34 12.33
C VAL A 232 3.52 -4.61 13.36
N HIS A 233 3.88 -4.56 14.63
CA HIS A 233 3.01 -4.79 15.77
C HIS A 233 2.96 -3.60 16.75
N ASP A 234 3.92 -2.68 16.66
CA ASP A 234 4.00 -1.50 17.52
C ASP A 234 4.66 -0.29 16.82
N ALA A 235 4.71 0.84 17.53
CA ALA A 235 5.25 2.09 17.00
C ALA A 235 6.77 2.07 16.77
N GLN A 236 7.51 1.22 17.51
CA GLN A 236 8.96 1.10 17.34
C GLN A 236 9.28 0.35 16.04
N GLU A 237 8.54 -0.73 15.77
CA GLU A 237 8.64 -1.47 14.51
C GLU A 237 8.21 -0.61 13.32
N LEU A 238 7.16 0.21 13.46
CA LEU A 238 6.75 1.14 12.41
C LEU A 238 7.87 2.15 12.07
N ALA A 239 8.45 2.78 13.10
CA ALA A 239 9.57 3.70 12.90
C ALA A 239 10.80 3.01 12.28
N GLN A 240 11.05 1.75 12.64
CA GLN A 240 12.11 0.96 12.03
C GLN A 240 11.83 0.67 10.54
N ALA A 241 10.58 0.34 10.19
CA ALA A 241 10.17 0.10 8.80
C ALA A 241 10.37 1.34 7.94
N GLU A 242 10.06 2.52 8.47
CA GLU A 242 10.34 3.81 7.81
C GLU A 242 11.84 4.06 7.65
N ALA A 243 12.62 3.80 8.70
CA ALA A 243 14.07 4.03 8.69
C ALA A 243 14.82 3.15 7.68
N ILE A 244 14.31 1.95 7.39
CA ILE A 244 14.88 1.07 6.35
C ILE A 244 14.32 1.35 4.95
N GLY A 245 13.38 2.29 4.82
CA GLY A 245 12.74 2.62 3.55
C GLY A 245 11.77 1.55 3.05
N ALA A 246 11.02 0.90 3.93
CA ALA A 246 9.97 -0.02 3.53
C ALA A 246 8.93 0.69 2.65
N ASP A 247 8.40 -0.02 1.65
CA ASP A 247 7.35 0.46 0.76
C ASP A 247 5.98 0.42 1.46
N PHE A 248 5.69 -0.65 2.21
CA PHE A 248 4.49 -0.77 3.02
C PHE A 248 4.72 -1.64 4.25
N VAL A 249 3.80 -1.51 5.20
CA VAL A 249 3.76 -2.36 6.40
C VAL A 249 2.54 -3.26 6.40
N VAL A 250 2.60 -4.33 7.20
CA VAL A 250 1.49 -5.21 7.49
C VAL A 250 1.24 -5.15 8.98
N ILE A 251 0.14 -4.52 9.37
CA ILE A 251 -0.22 -4.31 10.78
C ILE A 251 -1.12 -5.45 11.25
N SER A 252 -0.75 -6.09 12.36
CA SER A 252 -1.45 -7.27 12.87
C SER A 252 -1.23 -7.52 14.36
N PRO A 253 -2.08 -8.35 15.01
CA PRO A 253 -3.33 -8.90 14.49
C PRO A 253 -4.52 -7.96 14.72
N VAL A 254 -5.33 -7.70 13.68
CA VAL A 254 -6.53 -6.85 13.79
C VAL A 254 -7.66 -7.58 14.54
N ARG A 255 -7.97 -8.82 14.15
CA ARG A 255 -8.91 -9.73 14.81
C ARG A 255 -8.18 -10.96 15.35
N ALA A 256 -8.86 -11.75 16.17
CA ALA A 256 -8.34 -13.04 16.62
C ALA A 256 -8.04 -13.95 15.41
N THR A 257 -6.92 -14.67 15.45
CA THR A 257 -6.47 -15.49 14.32
C THR A 257 -5.96 -16.86 14.78
N PRO A 258 -6.33 -17.96 14.10
CA PRO A 258 -5.78 -19.29 14.37
C PRO A 258 -4.27 -19.38 14.19
N SER A 259 -3.68 -18.55 13.33
CA SER A 259 -2.22 -18.57 13.06
C SER A 259 -1.39 -18.08 14.25
N HIS A 260 -1.97 -17.25 15.14
CA HIS A 260 -1.33 -16.71 16.34
C HIS A 260 -2.36 -16.64 17.49
N PRO A 261 -2.73 -17.78 18.09
CA PRO A 261 -3.86 -17.86 19.03
C PRO A 261 -3.60 -17.15 20.37
N LEU A 262 -2.33 -16.91 20.72
CA LEU A 262 -1.92 -16.22 21.95
C LEU A 262 -1.77 -14.71 21.78
N ALA A 263 -1.89 -14.18 20.56
CA ALA A 263 -1.73 -12.76 20.31
C ALA A 263 -3.03 -12.01 20.61
N THR A 264 -2.95 -10.96 21.42
CA THR A 264 -4.09 -10.08 21.71
C THR A 264 -4.38 -9.20 20.48
N PRO A 265 -5.60 -9.25 19.91
CA PRO A 265 -5.97 -8.40 18.78
C PRO A 265 -5.94 -6.92 19.15
N ILE A 266 -5.41 -6.07 18.25
CA ILE A 266 -5.37 -4.62 18.45
C ILE A 266 -6.68 -3.92 18.05
N GLY A 267 -7.53 -4.60 17.27
CA GLY A 267 -8.76 -4.04 16.71
C GLY A 267 -8.52 -2.91 15.70
N TRP A 268 -9.59 -2.39 15.09
CA TRP A 268 -9.48 -1.27 14.15
C TRP A 268 -8.98 0.02 14.79
N ASN A 269 -9.37 0.30 16.03
CA ASN A 269 -8.86 1.47 16.76
C ASN A 269 -7.34 1.38 16.97
N GLY A 270 -6.81 0.20 17.30
CA GLY A 270 -5.37 -0.02 17.43
C GLY A 270 -4.65 0.06 16.09
N PHE A 271 -5.24 -0.51 15.03
CA PHE A 271 -4.74 -0.39 13.65
C PHE A 271 -4.60 1.08 13.23
N GLN A 272 -5.67 1.88 13.38
CA GLN A 272 -5.67 3.30 13.04
C GLN A 272 -4.70 4.09 13.92
N SER A 273 -4.66 3.81 15.22
CA SER A 273 -3.73 4.47 16.14
C SER A 273 -2.27 4.26 15.75
N LEU A 274 -1.94 3.09 15.19
CA LEU A 274 -0.60 2.79 14.70
C LEU A 274 -0.36 3.42 13.33
N LEU A 275 -1.31 3.30 12.39
CA LEU A 275 -1.25 3.92 11.07
C LEU A 275 -1.02 5.44 11.15
N MET A 276 -1.67 6.12 12.10
CA MET A 276 -1.52 7.57 12.31
C MET A 276 -0.14 8.00 12.85
N ARG A 277 0.67 7.07 13.35
CA ARG A 277 2.02 7.36 13.86
C ARG A 277 3.09 7.36 12.77
N GLY A 278 2.79 6.79 11.60
CA GLY A 278 3.70 6.71 10.48
C GLY A 278 3.12 7.30 9.19
N ASP A 279 3.95 7.25 8.16
CA ASP A 279 3.68 7.78 6.83
C ASP A 279 3.49 6.64 5.80
N LEU A 280 3.89 5.41 6.14
CA LEU A 280 3.77 4.25 5.24
C LEU A 280 2.32 3.76 5.09
N PRO A 281 1.90 3.38 3.87
CA PRO A 281 0.64 2.66 3.68
C PRO A 281 0.72 1.27 4.32
N ALA A 282 -0.44 0.76 4.77
CA ALA A 282 -0.51 -0.48 5.52
C ALA A 282 -1.54 -1.47 4.96
N TYR A 283 -1.23 -2.76 4.96
CA TYR A 283 -2.23 -3.82 4.91
C TYR A 283 -2.69 -4.20 6.31
N ALA A 284 -3.97 -4.51 6.45
CA ALA A 284 -4.54 -5.08 7.66
C ALA A 284 -4.42 -6.61 7.62
N LEU A 285 -3.87 -7.22 8.68
CA LEU A 285 -3.70 -8.68 8.80
C LEU A 285 -4.21 -9.19 10.15
N GLY A 286 -4.72 -10.42 10.16
CA GLY A 286 -5.10 -11.16 11.36
C GLY A 286 -6.61 -11.30 11.47
N GLY A 287 -7.13 -12.48 11.12
CA GLY A 287 -8.57 -12.78 11.10
C GLY A 287 -9.33 -12.05 9.98
N LEU A 288 -8.64 -11.67 8.90
CA LEU A 288 -9.21 -10.97 7.74
C LEU A 288 -9.04 -11.79 6.46
N GLY A 289 -9.98 -11.65 5.54
CA GLY A 289 -10.03 -12.30 4.23
C GLY A 289 -10.33 -11.34 3.07
N PRO A 290 -10.32 -11.82 1.82
CA PRO A 290 -10.59 -11.01 0.62
C PRO A 290 -11.92 -10.23 0.62
N GLU A 291 -12.89 -10.67 1.42
CA GLU A 291 -14.20 -10.06 1.65
C GLU A 291 -14.12 -8.79 2.51
N ASP A 292 -13.11 -8.66 3.38
CA ASP A 292 -12.94 -7.54 4.30
C ASP A 292 -12.26 -6.31 3.64
N VAL A 293 -11.93 -6.37 2.34
CA VAL A 293 -11.19 -5.28 1.64
C VAL A 293 -11.88 -3.93 1.78
N THR A 294 -13.21 -3.88 1.63
CA THR A 294 -13.98 -2.63 1.73
C THR A 294 -13.91 -2.06 3.13
N GLU A 295 -14.11 -2.88 4.16
CA GLU A 295 -14.01 -2.46 5.56
C GLU A 295 -12.59 -1.98 5.88
N ALA A 296 -11.56 -2.76 5.50
CA ALA A 296 -10.17 -2.41 5.75
C ALA A 296 -9.80 -1.06 5.10
N ARG A 297 -10.26 -0.81 3.86
CA ARG A 297 -10.06 0.47 3.18
C ARG A 297 -10.75 1.62 3.89
N GLN A 298 -11.96 1.44 4.42
CA GLN A 298 -12.63 2.46 5.24
C GLN A 298 -11.85 2.79 6.53
N GLN A 299 -11.10 1.82 7.06
CA GLN A 299 -10.20 2.01 8.21
C GLN A 299 -8.84 2.59 7.83
N GLY A 300 -8.62 2.88 6.54
CA GLY A 300 -7.41 3.49 6.00
C GLY A 300 -6.32 2.51 5.55
N ALA A 301 -6.63 1.21 5.54
CA ALA A 301 -5.72 0.22 4.96
C ALA A 301 -5.66 0.36 3.43
N LEU A 302 -4.52 0.00 2.86
CA LEU A 302 -4.38 -0.22 1.43
C LEU A 302 -5.25 -1.39 0.96
N GLY A 303 -5.34 -2.41 1.79
CA GLY A 303 -6.14 -3.62 1.61
C GLY A 303 -5.93 -4.60 2.76
N VAL A 304 -6.17 -5.88 2.49
CA VAL A 304 -6.08 -6.96 3.46
C VAL A 304 -4.97 -7.93 3.11
N ALA A 305 -4.31 -8.44 4.15
CA ALA A 305 -3.40 -9.57 4.05
C ALA A 305 -3.91 -10.72 4.90
N GLY A 306 -3.60 -11.96 4.51
CA GLY A 306 -4.11 -13.14 5.20
C GLY A 306 -3.46 -14.45 4.76
N ILE A 307 -3.62 -15.48 5.60
CA ILE A 307 -3.22 -16.85 5.29
C ILE A 307 -4.49 -17.67 5.01
N SER A 308 -5.12 -18.24 6.03
CA SER A 308 -6.16 -19.26 5.87
C SER A 308 -7.39 -18.79 5.07
N ALA A 309 -7.81 -17.53 5.20
CA ALA A 309 -8.99 -17.00 4.51
C ALA A 309 -8.77 -16.78 3.00
N PHE A 310 -7.54 -16.86 2.51
CA PHE A 310 -7.21 -16.66 1.10
C PHE A 310 -7.21 -17.95 0.26
N TRP A 311 -7.26 -19.11 0.92
CA TRP A 311 -6.92 -20.41 0.33
C TRP A 311 -8.05 -21.42 0.40
#